data_AF-A0A5K1HG52-F1
#
_entry.id   AF-A0A5K1HG52-F1
#
_cell.length_a   1.000
_cell.length_b   1.000
_cell.length_c   1.000
_cell.angle_alpha   90.00
_cell.angle_beta   90.00
_cell.angle_gamma   90.00
#
_symmetry.space_group_name_H-M   'P 1'
#
loop_
_entity.id
_entity.type
_entity.pdbx_description
1 polymer ?
#
loop_
_entity_poly.entity_id
_entity_poly.type
_entity_poly.pdbx_seq_one_letter_code
_entity_poly.pdbx_strand_id
1 'polypeptide(L)' 'MVAAKKHYNPLNADLWSCGVILYSMLCGHLPFCDPDTHTLYKKILSGVYK' A
#
# COMPACT_ATOMS: atom_id res chain seq x y z
N MET A 1 -10.80 -14.05 19.31
CA MET A 1 -10.85 -12.62 18.96
C MET A 1 -10.60 -12.49 17.46
N VAL A 2 -11.65 -12.58 16.65
CA VAL A 2 -11.52 -12.44 15.20
C VAL A 2 -11.60 -10.94 14.92
N ALA A 3 -10.47 -10.33 14.58
CA ALA A 3 -10.41 -8.96 14.10
C ALA A 3 -11.43 -8.80 12.98
N ALA A 4 -12.28 -7.79 13.08
CA ALA A 4 -13.33 -7.48 12.12
C ALA A 4 -12.77 -7.59 10.69
N LYS A 5 -13.34 -8.50 9.89
CA LYS A 5 -13.20 -8.47 8.43
C LYS A 5 -13.74 -7.10 7.98
N LYS A 6 -12.87 -6.10 7.88
CA LYS A 6 -13.21 -4.86 7.14
C LYS A 6 -13.57 -5.34 5.74
N HIS A 7 -14.83 -5.17 5.37
CA HIS A 7 -15.27 -5.48 4.02
C HIS A 7 -14.37 -4.74 3.03
N TYR A 8 -13.88 -5.47 2.02
CA TYR A 8 -13.13 -4.88 0.92
C TYR A 8 -14.01 -3.82 0.27
N ASN A 9 -13.57 -2.56 0.33
CA ASN A 9 -14.26 -1.48 -0.35
C ASN A 9 -13.46 -1.16 -1.63
N PRO A 10 -14.01 -1.45 -2.84
CA PRO A 10 -13.30 -1.24 -4.09
C PRO A 10 -12.89 0.21 -4.29
N LEU A 11 -13.74 1.18 -3.91
CA LEU A 11 -13.41 2.61 -4.04
C LEU A 11 -12.19 3.01 -3.20
N ASN A 12 -12.08 2.46 -1.99
CA ASN A 12 -10.94 2.74 -1.12
C ASN A 12 -9.66 2.06 -1.63
N ALA A 13 -9.80 0.89 -2.27
CA ALA A 13 -8.68 0.18 -2.88
C ALA A 13 -8.16 0.90 -4.14
N ASP A 14 -9.07 1.43 -4.95
CA ASP A 14 -8.74 2.25 -6.11
C ASP A 14 -8.03 3.54 -5.67
N LEU A 15 -8.54 4.23 -4.64
CA LEU A 15 -7.92 5.44 -4.11
C LEU A 15 -6.51 5.18 -3.56
N TRP A 16 -6.30 4.07 -2.85
CA TRP A 16 -4.98 3.66 -2.39
C TRP A 16 -4.03 3.43 -3.57
N SER A 17 -4.49 2.71 -4.59
CA SER A 17 -3.71 2.42 -5.81
C SER A 17 -3.35 3.71 -6.56
N CYS A 18 -4.31 4.62 -6.74
CA CYS A 18 -4.07 5.93 -7.34
C CYS A 18 -3.05 6.77 -6.56
N GLY A 19 -3.06 6.72 -5.22
CA GLY A 19 -2.06 7.39 -4.40
C GLY A 19 -0.64 6.86 -4.63
N VAL A 20 -0.49 5.53 -4.73
CA VAL A 20 0.81 4.89 -5.04
C VAL A 20 1.31 5.30 -6.43
N ILE A 21 0.43 5.31 -7.43
CA ILE A 21 0.76 5.75 -8.80
C ILE A 21 1.16 7.23 -8.79
N LEU A 22 0.39 8.10 -8.13
CA LEU A 22 0.70 9.53 -8.01
C LEU A 22 2.07 9.77 -7.37
N TYR A 23 2.36 9.09 -6.26
CA TYR A 23 3.66 9.16 -5.62
C TYR A 23 4.77 8.75 -6.60
N SER A 24 4.58 7.67 -7.36
CA SER A 24 5.59 7.22 -8.32
C SER A 24 5.85 8.22 -9.44
N MET A 25 4.82 8.95 -9.88
CA MET A 25 4.95 10.01 -10.88
C MET A 25 5.69 11.23 -10.35
N LEU A 26 5.56 11.55 -9.06
CA LEU A 26 6.19 12.72 -8.43
C LEU A 26 7.64 12.45 -7.99
N CYS A 27 7.89 11.30 -7.36
CA CYS A 27 9.19 10.95 -6.78
C CYS A 27 10.08 10.15 -7.75
N GLY A 28 9.50 9.58 -8.81
CA GLY A 28 10.24 8.74 -9.78
C GLY A 28 10.59 7.33 -9.26
N HIS A 29 10.05 6.92 -8.11
CA HIS A 29 10.24 5.58 -7.54
C HIS A 29 8.99 5.09 -6.80
N LEU A 30 8.88 3.79 -6.55
CA LEU A 30 7.77 3.22 -5.78
C LEU A 30 7.90 3.58 -4.28
N PRO A 31 6.80 3.86 -3.57
CA PRO A 31 6.82 4.15 -2.13
C PRO A 31 7.11 2.90 -1.29
N PHE A 32 6.73 1.73 -1.78
CA PHE A 32 6.98 0.43 -1.15
C PHE A 32 7.63 -0.49 -2.18
N CYS A 33 8.88 -0.91 -1.95
CA CYS A 33 9.58 -1.84 -2.82
C CYS A 33 10.55 -2.67 -1.98
N ASP A 34 10.38 -3.99 -2.01
CA ASP A 34 11.30 -4.96 -1.41
C ASP A 34 11.30 -6.24 -2.25
N PRO A 35 12.45 -6.93 -2.34
CA PRO A 35 12.54 -8.23 -3.01
C PRO A 35 11.84 -9.35 -2.23
N ASP A 36 11.66 -9.19 -0.91
CA ASP A 36 10.96 -10.15 -0.07
C ASP A 36 9.51 -9.74 0.14
N THR A 37 8.58 -10.58 -0.32
CA THR A 37 7.14 -10.29 -0.30
C THR A 37 6.60 -10.09 1.11
N HIS A 38 7.12 -10.84 2.09
CA HIS A 38 6.67 -10.74 3.48
C HIS A 38 7.09 -9.40 4.11
N THR A 39 8.30 -8.94 3.80
CA THR A 39 8.81 -7.63 4.21
C THR A 39 8.07 -6.49 3.51
N LEU A 40 7.75 -6.64 2.22
CA LEU A 40 6.95 -5.69 1.46
C LEU A 40 5.55 -5.48 2.09
N TYR A 41 4.85 -6.57 2.40
CA TYR A 41 3.52 -6.49 3.04
C TYR A 41 3.57 -5.78 4.39
N LYS A 42 4.62 -6.02 5.19
CA LYS A 42 4.81 -5.31 6.46
C LYS A 42 5.00 -3.81 6.26
N LYS A 43 5.76 -3.39 5.24
CA LYS A 43 5.92 -1.97 4.93
C LYS A 43 4.61 -1.33 4.47
N ILE A 44 3.87 -2.00 3.59
CA ILE A 44 2.55 -1.54 3.14
C ILE A 44 1.60 -1.36 4.33
N LEU A 45 1.55 -2.33 5.24
CA LEU A 45 0.72 -2.26 6.45
C LEU A 45 1.18 -1.19 7.44
N SER A 46 2.48 -0.91 7.52
CA SER A 46 3.02 0.16 8.37
C SER A 46 2.69 1.56 7.85
N GLY A 47 2.39 1.70 6.54
CA GLY A 47 2.09 2.98 5.90
C GLY A 47 3.30 3.92 5.80
N VAL A 48 4.51 3.45 6.10
CA VAL A 48 5.73 4.26 6.01
C VAL A 48 6.27 4.21 4.58
N TYR A 49 6.10 5.32 3.85
CA TYR A 49 6.68 5.56 2.53
C TYR A 49 7.94 6.44 2.65
N LYS A 50 8.82 6.37 1.66
CA LYS A 50 10.11 7.09 1.66
C LYS A 50 10.07 8.42 0.92
#